data_AF-A0A4Q7AUR6-F1
#
_entry.id   AF-A0A4Q7AUR6-F1
#
_cell.length_a   1.000
_cell.length_b   1.000
_cell.length_c   1.000
_cell.angle_alpha   90.00
_cell.angle_beta   90.00
_cell.angle_gamma   90.00
#
_symmetry.space_group_name_H-M   'P 1'
#
loop_
_entity.id
_entity.type
_entity.pdbx_description
1 polymer ?
#
loop_
_entity_poly.entity_id
_entity_poly.type
_entity_poly.pdbx_seq_one_letter_code
_entity_poly.pdbx_strand_id
1 'polypeptide(L)'
;MNTLIKAIVLSISTAFVAAPAMAAPQNSQNHQPQAAHNHEAPVKQQAQQHKKAVNPLHDWHAGQKVPSQYRGNSYKVDHSKYKKLAKPGKNQQWIKVNGDYILINAMTHLIIKIIGG
;
A
#
# COMPACT_ATOMS: atom_id res chain seq x y z
N MET A 1 15.16 47.17 6.65
CA MET A 1 14.07 46.66 5.79
C MET A 1 14.64 46.40 4.41
N ASN A 2 14.99 45.16 4.04
CA ASN A 2 15.28 44.81 2.65
C ASN A 2 14.87 43.34 2.41
N THR A 3 13.73 43.15 1.76
CA THR A 3 13.19 41.87 1.34
C THR A 3 13.65 41.56 -0.08
N LEU A 4 14.20 40.36 -0.31
CA LEU A 4 14.55 39.87 -1.65
C LEU A 4 13.88 38.51 -1.86
N ILE A 5 12.72 38.54 -2.48
CA ILE A 5 12.00 37.35 -2.95
C ILE A 5 12.55 37.01 -4.33
N LYS A 6 13.22 35.86 -4.45
CA LYS A 6 13.71 35.32 -5.72
C LYS A 6 12.67 34.33 -6.24
N ALA A 7 11.90 34.72 -7.24
CA ALA A 7 10.95 33.86 -7.92
C ALA A 7 11.69 33.00 -8.96
N ILE A 8 11.64 31.68 -8.80
CA ILE A 8 12.10 30.73 -9.81
C ILE A 8 10.84 30.14 -10.44
N VAL A 9 10.54 30.55 -11.67
CA VAL A 9 9.49 29.94 -12.49
C VAL A 9 10.12 28.76 -13.23
N LEU A 10 9.77 27.54 -12.82
CA LEU A 10 10.19 26.32 -13.51
C LEU A 10 8.97 25.72 -14.22
N SER A 11 8.79 26.10 -15.48
CA SER A 11 7.78 25.51 -16.37
C SER A 11 8.39 24.32 -17.09
N ILE A 12 7.96 23.10 -16.76
CA ILE A 12 8.35 21.90 -17.50
C ILE A 12 7.06 21.31 -18.09
N SER A 13 6.81 21.63 -19.36
CA SER A 13 5.77 21.00 -20.15
C SER A 13 6.42 20.05 -21.14
N THR A 14 6.11 18.76 -21.02
CA THR A 14 6.21 17.84 -22.16
C THR A 14 5.25 16.68 -21.92
N ALA A 15 4.14 16.70 -22.66
CA ALA A 15 3.21 15.60 -22.77
C ALA A 15 3.56 14.78 -24.01
N PHE A 16 3.60 13.45 -23.89
CA PHE A 16 3.49 12.55 -25.03
C PHE A 16 2.50 11.44 -24.69
N VAL A 17 1.46 11.33 -25.52
CA VAL A 17 0.45 10.26 -25.51
C VAL A 17 0.66 9.44 -26.77
N ALA A 18 0.65 8.11 -26.64
CA ALA A 18 0.47 7.20 -27.77
C ALA A 18 -0.46 6.06 -27.33
N ALA A 19 -1.60 5.93 -28.02
CA ALA A 19 -2.56 4.84 -27.83
C ALA A 19 -2.41 3.83 -28.98
N PRO A 20 -2.23 2.53 -28.73
CA PRO A 20 -2.31 1.53 -29.76
C PRO A 20 -3.78 1.23 -30.09
N ALA A 21 -4.09 1.12 -31.38
CA ALA A 21 -5.39 0.72 -31.92
C ALA A 21 -5.37 -0.75 -32.39
N MET A 22 -6.47 -1.44 -32.08
CA MET A 22 -7.13 -2.61 -32.71
C MET A 22 -6.39 -3.42 -33.80
N ALA A 23 -6.43 -4.75 -33.69
CA ALA A 23 -6.93 -5.65 -34.75
C ALA A 23 -7.07 -7.10 -34.22
N ALA A 24 -8.21 -7.73 -34.49
CA ALA A 24 -8.50 -9.14 -34.23
C ALA A 24 -8.31 -9.97 -35.51
N PRO A 25 -7.65 -11.14 -35.47
CA PRO A 25 -7.71 -12.09 -36.57
C PRO A 25 -8.90 -13.06 -36.40
N GLN A 26 -9.79 -13.05 -37.40
CA GLN A 26 -10.71 -14.15 -37.71
C GLN A 26 -9.90 -15.35 -38.23
N ASN A 27 -10.12 -16.54 -37.67
CA ASN A 27 -10.10 -17.76 -38.47
C ASN A 27 -11.01 -18.84 -37.87
N SER A 28 -11.75 -19.45 -38.79
CA SER A 28 -12.83 -20.42 -38.66
C SER A 28 -12.33 -21.75 -38.13
N GLN A 29 -13.05 -22.38 -37.20
CA GLN A 29 -13.27 -23.84 -37.25
C GLN A 29 -14.50 -24.22 -36.41
N ASN A 30 -15.51 -24.65 -37.16
CA ASN A 30 -16.81 -25.17 -36.77
C ASN A 30 -16.75 -26.25 -35.67
N HIS A 31 -17.17 -25.97 -34.43
CA HIS A 31 -17.58 -26.99 -33.44
C HIS A 31 -18.55 -26.39 -32.42
N GLN A 32 -19.80 -26.86 -32.45
CA GLN A 32 -20.80 -26.62 -31.41
C GLN A 32 -21.37 -27.99 -31.03
N PRO A 33 -21.18 -28.42 -29.77
CA PRO A 33 -22.31 -28.45 -28.84
C PRO A 33 -22.05 -27.62 -27.58
N GLN A 34 -23.09 -26.92 -27.13
CA GLN A 34 -23.07 -26.01 -25.97
C GLN A 34 -22.85 -26.71 -24.63
N ALA A 35 -22.29 -25.92 -23.70
CA ALA A 35 -22.28 -26.04 -22.24
C ALA A 35 -20.99 -26.55 -21.55
N ALA A 36 -19.83 -26.06 -21.98
CA ALA A 36 -18.67 -25.90 -21.10
C ALA A 36 -18.58 -24.42 -20.68
N HIS A 37 -18.95 -24.08 -19.45
CA HIS A 37 -18.66 -22.77 -18.87
C HIS A 37 -17.15 -22.66 -18.60
N ASN A 38 -16.40 -22.40 -19.68
CA ASN A 38 -15.03 -21.93 -19.65
C ASN A 38 -15.04 -20.50 -19.10
N HIS A 39 -14.81 -20.36 -17.80
CA HIS A 39 -14.31 -19.10 -17.29
C HIS A 39 -12.83 -19.02 -17.64
N GLU A 40 -12.53 -18.49 -18.83
CA GLU A 40 -11.23 -17.91 -19.16
C GLU A 40 -10.96 -16.82 -18.13
N ALA A 41 -10.31 -17.21 -17.04
CA ALA A 41 -9.77 -16.26 -16.09
C ALA A 41 -8.80 -15.36 -16.86
N PRO A 42 -8.92 -14.03 -16.79
CA PRO A 42 -7.89 -13.18 -17.33
C PRO A 42 -6.59 -13.62 -16.66
N VAL A 43 -5.59 -13.95 -17.48
CA VAL A 43 -4.21 -14.12 -17.04
C VAL A 43 -3.84 -12.79 -16.43
N LYS A 44 -4.10 -12.67 -15.12
CA LYS A 44 -3.52 -11.64 -14.28
C LYS A 44 -2.04 -11.91 -14.47
N GLN A 45 -1.42 -11.08 -15.30
CA GLN A 45 -0.02 -10.73 -15.17
C GLN A 45 0.11 -10.32 -13.71
N GLN A 46 0.28 -11.33 -12.85
CA GLN A 46 0.82 -11.19 -11.53
C GLN A 46 2.23 -10.74 -11.84
N ALA A 47 2.36 -9.43 -12.10
CA ALA A 47 3.55 -8.71 -11.77
C ALA A 47 3.95 -9.33 -10.44
N GLN A 48 5.02 -10.13 -10.50
CA GLN A 48 5.76 -10.54 -9.33
C GLN A 48 6.25 -9.22 -8.76
N GLN A 49 5.34 -8.51 -8.11
CA GLN A 49 5.63 -7.54 -7.09
C GLN A 49 6.31 -8.43 -6.08
N HIS A 50 7.63 -8.59 -6.25
CA HIS A 50 8.53 -8.90 -5.18
C HIS A 50 7.96 -8.13 -4.01
N LYS A 51 7.35 -8.86 -3.06
CA LYS A 51 6.69 -8.28 -1.90
C LYS A 51 7.81 -7.64 -1.12
N LYS A 52 8.17 -6.43 -1.53
CA LYS A 52 9.24 -5.67 -0.94
C LYS A 52 8.81 -5.53 0.50
N ALA A 53 9.65 -6.02 1.41
CA ALA A 53 9.34 -5.98 2.81
C ALA A 53 9.03 -4.52 3.16
N VAL A 54 7.82 -4.25 3.62
CA VAL A 54 7.41 -2.90 3.99
C VAL A 54 8.32 -2.42 5.11
N ASN A 55 8.78 -1.19 5.05
CA ASN A 55 9.55 -0.56 6.12
C ASN A 55 8.66 0.51 6.77
N PRO A 56 7.90 0.18 7.83
CA PRO A 56 7.00 1.13 8.48
C PRO A 56 7.68 2.43 8.86
N LEU A 57 8.93 2.40 9.33
CA LEU A 57 9.65 3.60 9.75
C LEU A 57 9.88 4.61 8.61
N HIS A 58 9.96 4.14 7.36
CA HIS A 58 10.18 4.99 6.19
C HIS A 58 8.92 5.19 5.34
N ASP A 59 8.16 4.13 5.14
CA ASP A 59 6.99 4.13 4.25
C ASP A 59 5.77 4.76 4.91
N TRP A 60 5.70 4.77 6.25
CA TRP A 60 4.53 5.24 7.00
C TRP A 60 4.85 6.48 7.84
N HIS A 61 3.81 7.24 8.16
CA HIS A 61 3.87 8.47 8.95
C HIS A 61 2.68 8.58 9.90
N ALA A 62 2.81 9.36 10.96
CA ALA A 62 1.70 9.62 11.88
C ALA A 62 0.54 10.33 11.16
N GLY A 63 -0.69 9.98 11.52
CA GLY A 63 -1.91 10.55 10.94
C GLY A 63 -2.47 9.82 9.72
N GLN A 64 -1.71 8.93 9.06
CA GLN A 64 -2.29 8.06 8.01
C GLN A 64 -2.90 6.79 8.60
N LYS A 65 -3.79 6.13 7.85
CA LYS A 65 -4.34 4.83 8.24
C LYS A 65 -3.34 3.72 7.95
N VAL A 66 -3.17 2.81 8.90
CA VAL A 66 -2.39 1.59 8.69
C VAL A 66 -3.05 0.74 7.60
N PRO A 67 -2.29 0.13 6.68
CA PRO A 67 -2.86 -0.73 5.65
C PRO A 67 -3.69 -1.88 6.26
N SER A 68 -4.81 -2.22 5.63
CA SER A 68 -5.79 -3.20 6.17
C SER A 68 -5.17 -4.55 6.51
N GLN A 69 -4.21 -5.00 5.71
CA GLN A 69 -3.46 -6.24 5.92
C GLN A 69 -2.75 -6.32 7.28
N TYR A 70 -2.38 -5.18 7.88
CA TYR A 70 -1.68 -5.12 9.18
C TYR A 70 -2.59 -4.85 10.38
N ARG A 71 -3.92 -4.80 10.17
CA ARG A 71 -4.90 -4.55 11.24
C ARG A 71 -5.29 -5.82 12.01
N GLY A 72 -4.93 -6.98 11.50
CA GLY A 72 -5.26 -8.28 12.08
C GLY A 72 -4.61 -8.53 13.44
N ASN A 73 -5.20 -9.45 14.21
CA ASN A 73 -4.71 -9.78 15.55
C ASN A 73 -3.29 -10.36 15.56
N SER A 74 -2.83 -10.96 14.46
CA SER A 74 -1.47 -11.49 14.30
C SER A 74 -0.37 -10.44 14.45
N TYR A 75 -0.68 -9.17 14.16
CA TYR A 75 0.29 -8.09 14.26
C TYR A 75 0.25 -7.42 15.64
N LYS A 76 -0.75 -7.70 16.48
CA LYS A 76 -0.88 -7.09 17.80
C LYS A 76 0.24 -7.55 18.72
N VAL A 77 0.81 -6.59 19.44
CA VAL A 77 1.88 -6.83 20.41
C VAL A 77 1.45 -6.33 21.76
N ASP A 78 1.73 -7.14 22.78
CA ASP A 78 1.61 -6.71 24.16
C ASP A 78 2.82 -5.86 24.54
N HIS A 79 2.59 -4.60 24.91
CA HIS A 79 3.64 -3.67 25.33
C HIS A 79 4.45 -4.19 26.53
N SER A 80 3.83 -4.96 27.43
CA SER A 80 4.48 -5.47 28.65
C SER A 80 5.63 -6.42 28.35
N LYS A 81 5.63 -7.05 27.16
CA LYS A 81 6.71 -7.92 26.70
C LYS A 81 7.95 -7.16 26.24
N TYR A 82 7.83 -5.85 26.02
CA TYR A 82 8.89 -5.03 25.42
C TYR A 82 9.12 -3.78 26.26
N LYS A 83 10.26 -3.72 26.97
CA LYS A 83 10.61 -2.59 27.85
C LYS A 83 10.66 -1.22 27.14
N LYS A 84 10.83 -1.21 25.81
CA LYS A 84 10.85 0.01 24.99
C LYS A 84 9.46 0.54 24.60
N LEU A 85 8.40 -0.25 24.79
CA LEU A 85 7.04 0.13 24.43
C LEU A 85 6.35 0.78 25.62
N ALA A 86 5.94 2.02 25.45
CA ALA A 86 5.10 2.69 26.42
C ALA A 86 3.71 2.02 26.49
N LYS A 87 3.07 2.12 27.65
CA LYS A 87 1.68 1.67 27.80
C LYS A 87 0.78 2.39 26.79
N PRO A 88 0.05 1.67 25.93
CA PRO A 88 -0.88 2.31 25.01
C PRO A 88 -2.00 2.99 25.79
N GLY A 89 -2.41 4.18 25.33
CA GLY A 89 -3.55 4.89 25.89
C GLY A 89 -4.89 4.21 25.61
N LYS A 90 -6.00 4.83 26.05
CA LYS A 90 -7.34 4.34 25.71
C LYS A 90 -7.52 4.30 24.19
N ASN A 91 -8.09 3.21 23.69
CA ASN A 91 -8.31 2.97 22.25
C ASN A 91 -7.01 3.02 21.42
N GLN A 92 -5.86 2.70 22.03
CA GLN A 92 -4.59 2.57 21.33
C GLN A 92 -4.07 1.13 21.43
N GLN A 93 -3.28 0.74 20.46
CA GLN A 93 -2.72 -0.61 20.38
C GLN A 93 -1.36 -0.57 19.70
N TRP A 94 -0.43 -1.36 20.22
CA TRP A 94 0.82 -1.64 19.52
C TRP A 94 0.62 -2.76 18.53
N ILE A 95 1.16 -2.58 17.32
CA ILE A 95 1.37 -3.64 16.35
C ILE A 95 2.85 -3.74 15.98
N LYS A 96 3.29 -4.91 15.53
CA LYS A 96 4.66 -5.17 15.07
C LYS A 96 4.62 -5.51 13.60
N VAL A 97 5.31 -4.73 12.77
CA VAL A 97 5.39 -4.96 11.33
C VAL A 97 6.85 -4.91 10.92
N ASN A 98 7.35 -5.99 10.34
CA ASN A 98 8.73 -6.11 9.85
C ASN A 98 9.83 -5.74 10.89
N GLY A 99 9.56 -5.94 12.19
CA GLY A 99 10.49 -5.60 13.27
C GLY A 99 10.19 -4.28 13.97
N ASP A 100 9.53 -3.36 13.29
CA ASP A 100 9.13 -2.06 13.83
C ASP A 100 7.83 -2.14 14.63
N TYR A 101 7.69 -1.25 15.60
CA TYR A 101 6.53 -1.16 16.47
C TYR A 101 5.73 0.09 16.14
N ILE A 102 4.44 -0.08 15.87
CA ILE A 102 3.55 0.99 15.45
C ILE A 102 2.42 1.10 16.47
N LEU A 103 2.30 2.27 17.08
CA LEU A 103 1.18 2.63 17.92
C LEU A 103 0.06 3.13 17.00
N ILE A 104 -1.07 2.46 17.02
CA ILE A 104 -2.24 2.83 16.25
C ILE A 104 -3.43 3.12 17.15
N ASN A 105 -4.37 3.93 16.66
CA ASN A 105 -5.70 4.00 17.23
C ASN A 105 -6.48 2.73 16.84
N ALA A 106 -7.00 2.00 17.83
CA ALA A 106 -7.70 0.74 17.62
C ALA A 106 -9.04 0.91 16.89
N MET A 107 -9.68 2.08 16.99
CA MET A 107 -10.96 2.37 16.34
C MET A 107 -10.78 2.92 14.93
N THR A 108 -9.90 3.90 14.74
CA THR A 108 -9.73 4.59 13.44
C THR A 108 -8.61 4.01 12.58
N HIS A 109 -7.77 3.15 13.17
CA HIS A 109 -6.57 2.58 12.55
C HIS A 109 -5.52 3.60 12.11
N LEU A 110 -5.58 4.81 12.67
CA LEU A 110 -4.59 5.85 12.42
C LEU A 110 -3.29 5.55 13.15
N ILE A 111 -2.17 5.80 12.48
CA ILE A 111 -0.83 5.71 13.06
C ILE A 111 -0.62 6.91 13.97
N ILE A 112 -0.25 6.65 15.22
CA ILE A 112 0.04 7.66 16.23
C ILE A 112 1.55 7.84 16.35
N LYS A 113 2.28 6.73 16.40
CA LYS A 113 3.74 6.73 16.58
C LYS A 113 4.35 5.47 15.97
N ILE A 114 5.57 5.59 15.47
CA ILE A 114 6.37 4.47 14.97
C ILE A 114 7.68 4.45 15.77
N ILE A 115 8.12 3.25 16.17
CA ILE A 115 9.38 3.01 16.88
C ILE A 115 10.16 1.93 16.14
N GLY A 116 11.41 2.24 15.82
CA GLY A 116 12.33 1.30 15.17
C GLY A 116 12.58 0.03 15.99
N GLY A 117 12.70 -1.08 15.28
CA GLY A 117 13.11 -2.40 15.77
C GLY A 117 14.44 -2.43 16.50
#